data_AF-A0A2E1W232-F1
#
_entry.id   AF-A0A2E1W232-F1
#
_cell.length_a   1.000
_cell.length_b   1.000
_cell.length_c   1.000
_cell.angle_alpha   90.00
_cell.angle_beta   90.00
_cell.angle_gamma   90.00
#
_symmetry.space_group_name_H-M   'P 1'
#
loop_
_entity.id
_entity.type
_entity.pdbx_description
1 polymer ?
#
loop_
_entity_poly.entity_id
_entity_poly.type
_entity_poly.pdbx_seq_one_letter_code
_entity_poly.pdbx_strand_id
1 'polypeptide(L)'
;MIGVTVLTRYVVASSVWVLLLVLVTPVSVPTVLMAQPASTDPQPLSLDDLAALDALLEQDAEDGPTEFDRGAVLDVAGLGLVLAFAVFSFLKKSEPLKMVSLVLSVVYLGFTKASLVSVVDVFGALRWRLPAFQDGPAYYLLIVFTLASTVLWGRLYCGRICAFGALTQLMDRVLPARLRIEPPAWLDRRLVYLKYVVLGVAVLYFLSSGDTLVYRYIEPFWMFTRSGDAVMWALLTTLLLATVFVRNVYCRYLCSVGAGLGLLSNLTVFRIKRWGECDTCKLCEKTCEWGAIDGPKILMSECVRCDDCERLYADEDKCPHWLIEKRAAGQAAKP
;
A
#
# COMPACT_ATOMS: atom_id res chain seq x y z
N MET A 1 -7.35 33.49 24.84
CA MET A 1 -6.03 32.84 24.61
C MET A 1 -5.51 32.05 25.82
N ILE A 2 -6.37 31.51 26.70
CA ILE A 2 -5.95 30.76 27.90
C ILE A 2 -6.27 29.25 27.76
N GLY A 3 -7.24 28.87 26.91
CA GLY A 3 -7.67 27.47 26.76
C GLY A 3 -6.78 26.55 25.91
N VAL A 4 -5.97 27.10 25.00
CA VAL A 4 -5.11 26.29 24.09
C VAL A 4 -3.91 25.71 24.84
N THR A 5 -3.36 26.46 25.79
CA THR A 5 -2.15 26.07 26.54
C THR A 5 -2.42 24.93 27.53
N VAL A 6 -3.65 24.79 28.02
CA VAL A 6 -4.05 23.71 28.95
C VAL A 6 -4.22 22.39 28.20
N LEU A 7 -4.81 22.41 27.00
CA LEU A 7 -5.04 21.20 26.20
C LEU A 7 -3.74 20.61 25.65
N THR A 8 -2.77 21.44 25.24
CA THR A 8 -1.45 20.97 24.80
C THR A 8 -0.65 20.36 25.96
N ARG A 9 -0.78 20.89 27.18
CA ARG A 9 -0.15 20.31 28.37
C ARG A 9 -0.77 18.97 28.78
N TYR A 10 -2.07 18.80 28.63
CA TYR A 10 -2.74 17.51 28.89
C TYR A 10 -2.37 16.43 27.86
N VAL A 11 -2.28 16.77 26.56
CA VAL A 11 -1.89 15.79 25.53
C VAL A 11 -0.43 15.35 25.68
N VAL A 12 0.48 16.27 26.03
CA VAL A 12 1.89 15.93 26.29
C VAL A 12 2.05 15.13 27.59
N ALA A 13 1.30 15.45 28.65
CA ALA A 13 1.30 14.67 29.89
C ALA A 13 0.77 13.24 29.68
N SER A 14 -0.32 13.05 28.92
CA SER A 14 -0.87 11.72 28.62
C SER A 14 0.07 10.88 27.74
N SER A 15 0.83 11.52 26.85
CA SER A 15 1.81 10.83 25.98
C SER A 15 3.04 10.34 26.76
N VAL A 16 3.48 11.12 27.76
CA VAL A 16 4.63 10.78 28.61
C VAL A 16 4.28 9.69 29.64
N TRP A 17 3.05 9.67 30.17
CA TRP A 17 2.60 8.61 31.07
C TRP A 17 2.39 7.25 30.37
N VAL A 18 1.94 7.24 29.11
CA VAL A 18 1.82 6.00 28.32
C VAL A 18 3.21 5.45 27.94
N LEU A 19 4.18 6.31 27.64
CA LEU A 19 5.57 5.90 27.39
C LEU A 19 6.29 5.39 28.66
N LEU A 20 6.00 5.95 29.84
CA LEU A 20 6.56 5.48 31.11
C LEU A 20 5.92 4.18 31.62
N LEU A 21 4.64 3.93 31.34
CA LEU A 21 3.97 2.66 31.69
C LEU A 21 4.48 1.48 30.86
N VAL A 22 4.92 1.70 29.61
CA VAL A 22 5.48 0.66 28.74
C VAL A 22 6.92 0.28 29.15
N LEU A 23 7.65 1.17 29.84
CA LEU A 23 9.04 0.93 30.25
C LEU A 23 9.19 0.21 31.61
N VAL A 24 8.13 0.13 32.43
CA VAL A 24 8.22 -0.37 33.82
C VAL A 24 7.50 -1.71 34.05
N THR A 25 6.76 -2.24 33.06
CA THR A 25 6.22 -3.60 33.19
C THR A 25 7.28 -4.64 32.89
N PRO A 26 7.72 -5.47 33.85
CA PRO A 26 8.57 -6.61 33.53
C PRO A 26 7.77 -7.54 32.62
N VAL A 27 8.26 -7.73 31.39
CA VAL A 27 7.75 -8.72 30.46
C VAL A 27 8.10 -10.10 31.04
N SER A 28 7.19 -10.67 31.82
CA SER A 28 7.23 -12.08 32.19
C SER A 28 6.89 -12.90 30.95
N VAL A 29 7.93 -13.29 30.22
CA VAL A 29 7.86 -14.29 29.15
C VAL A 29 7.36 -15.59 29.78
N PRO A 30 6.20 -16.15 29.39
CA PRO A 30 5.80 -17.46 29.86
C PRO A 30 6.80 -18.47 29.29
N THR A 31 7.53 -19.14 30.19
CA THR A 31 8.41 -20.26 29.88
C THR A 31 7.51 -21.39 29.39
N VAL A 32 7.33 -21.50 28.08
CA VAL A 32 6.75 -22.70 27.47
C VAL A 32 7.77 -23.80 27.68
N LEU A 33 7.50 -24.64 28.67
CA LEU A 33 8.21 -25.88 28.92
C LEU A 33 8.12 -26.71 27.63
N MET A 34 9.22 -26.78 26.89
CA MET A 34 9.35 -27.68 25.75
C MET A 34 9.29 -29.10 26.30
N ALA A 35 8.12 -29.74 26.19
CA ALA A 35 8.04 -31.19 26.25
C ALA A 35 8.82 -31.71 25.04
N GLN A 36 10.02 -32.23 25.28
CA GLN A 36 10.78 -32.98 24.30
C GLN A 36 9.94 -34.20 23.87
N PRO A 37 9.71 -34.44 22.56
CA PRO A 37 9.36 -35.79 22.14
C PRO A 37 10.54 -36.70 22.48
N ALA A 38 10.23 -37.85 23.09
CA ALA A 38 11.21 -38.85 23.47
C ALA A 38 12.09 -39.23 22.26
N SER A 39 13.38 -39.41 22.53
CA SER A 39 14.36 -39.93 21.57
C SER A 39 13.95 -41.33 21.12
N THR A 40 13.47 -41.47 19.89
CA THR A 40 13.39 -42.76 19.20
C THR A 40 14.71 -42.97 18.47
N ASP A 41 15.43 -44.04 18.83
CA ASP A 41 16.64 -44.49 18.14
C ASP A 41 16.41 -44.70 16.63
N PRO A 42 17.46 -44.54 15.78
CA PRO A 42 17.33 -44.72 14.34
C PRO A 42 17.16 -46.22 14.01
N GLN A 43 15.94 -46.64 13.71
CA GLN A 43 15.72 -47.93 13.03
C GLN A 43 16.13 -47.81 11.55
N PRO A 44 16.84 -48.80 10.98
CA PRO A 44 17.07 -48.87 9.55
C PRO A 44 15.74 -49.04 8.81
N LEU A 45 15.51 -48.26 7.74
CA LEU A 45 14.30 -48.34 6.91
C LEU A 45 14.06 -49.78 6.46
N SER A 46 12.84 -50.27 6.67
CA SER A 46 12.42 -51.60 6.24
C SER A 46 12.13 -51.63 4.74
N LEU A 47 12.14 -52.82 4.14
CA LEU A 47 11.80 -53.03 2.72
C LEU A 47 10.39 -52.51 2.37
N ASP A 48 9.47 -52.51 3.35
CA ASP A 48 8.12 -52.01 3.19
C ASP A 48 8.09 -50.46 3.17
N ASP A 49 8.96 -49.80 3.94
CA ASP A 49 9.11 -48.34 3.92
C ASP A 49 9.75 -47.86 2.61
N LEU A 50 10.70 -48.63 2.07
CA LEU A 50 11.29 -48.36 0.76
C LEU A 50 10.27 -48.56 -0.37
N ALA A 51 9.41 -49.58 -0.30
CA ALA A 51 8.34 -49.78 -1.27
C ALA A 51 7.25 -48.69 -1.17
N ALA A 52 6.96 -48.19 0.03
CA ALA A 52 6.07 -47.05 0.22
C ALA A 52 6.69 -45.75 -0.31
N LEU A 53 8.00 -45.57 -0.16
CA LEU A 53 8.72 -44.42 -0.71
C LEU A 53 8.82 -44.51 -2.23
N ASP A 54 9.02 -45.70 -2.80
CA ASP A 54 9.07 -45.95 -4.24
C ASP A 54 7.68 -45.73 -4.87
N ALA A 55 6.62 -46.18 -4.21
CA ALA A 55 5.24 -45.88 -4.62
C ALA A 55 4.90 -44.38 -4.54
N LEU A 56 5.42 -43.66 -3.54
CA LEU A 56 5.30 -42.19 -3.45
C LEU A 56 6.11 -41.48 -4.55
N LEU A 57 7.30 -41.98 -4.89
CA LEU A 57 8.14 -41.44 -5.96
C LEU A 57 7.58 -41.75 -7.34
N GLU A 58 6.94 -42.91 -7.54
CA GLU A 58 6.19 -43.24 -8.77
C GLU A 58 4.93 -42.40 -8.89
N GLN A 59 4.26 -42.09 -7.78
CA GLN A 59 3.13 -41.16 -7.76
C GLN A 59 3.57 -39.72 -8.10
N ASP A 60 4.70 -39.26 -7.57
CA ASP A 60 5.33 -37.97 -7.95
C ASP A 60 5.85 -37.97 -9.40
N ALA A 61 6.16 -39.14 -9.99
CA ALA A 61 6.66 -39.28 -11.36
C ALA A 61 5.54 -39.42 -12.41
N GLU A 62 4.40 -40.02 -12.05
CA GLU A 62 3.18 -40.00 -12.87
C GLU A 62 2.53 -38.60 -12.89
N ASP A 63 2.73 -37.79 -11.84
CA ASP A 63 2.44 -36.35 -11.82
C ASP A 63 3.51 -35.51 -12.57
N GLY A 64 4.12 -36.09 -13.62
CA GLY A 64 4.96 -35.40 -14.58
C GLY A 64 4.23 -34.27 -15.34
N PRO A 65 4.95 -33.24 -15.79
CA PRO A 65 4.50 -31.85 -15.96
C PRO A 65 3.59 -31.65 -17.18
N THR A 66 2.36 -32.17 -17.14
CA THR A 66 1.46 -32.20 -18.30
C THR A 66 0.02 -31.76 -18.02
N GLU A 67 -0.31 -31.32 -16.81
CA GLU A 67 -1.42 -30.39 -16.59
C GLU A 67 -0.87 -28.98 -16.45
N PHE A 68 -1.09 -28.17 -17.48
CA PHE A 68 -1.01 -26.72 -17.39
C PHE A 68 -1.93 -26.30 -16.23
N ASP A 69 -1.38 -26.04 -15.04
CA ASP A 69 -2.14 -25.82 -13.79
C ASP A 69 -3.24 -24.79 -14.03
N ARG A 70 -4.46 -25.30 -14.21
CA ARG A 70 -5.60 -24.50 -14.62
C ARG A 70 -5.90 -23.44 -13.56
N GLY A 71 -5.56 -23.70 -12.30
CA GLY A 71 -5.64 -22.75 -11.19
C GLY A 71 -4.69 -21.58 -11.39
N ALA A 72 -3.39 -21.84 -11.56
CA ALA A 72 -2.40 -20.79 -11.85
C ALA A 72 -2.76 -19.96 -13.08
N VAL A 73 -3.27 -20.59 -14.15
CA VAL A 73 -3.68 -19.90 -15.38
C VAL A 73 -4.86 -18.97 -15.13
N LEU A 74 -5.88 -19.43 -14.41
CA LEU A 74 -7.04 -18.60 -14.05
C LEU A 74 -6.65 -17.43 -13.16
N ASP A 75 -5.69 -17.63 -12.26
CA ASP A 75 -5.18 -16.61 -11.36
C ASP A 75 -4.41 -15.53 -12.11
N VAL A 76 -3.51 -15.93 -13.01
CA VAL A 76 -2.76 -15.03 -13.88
C VAL A 76 -3.70 -14.28 -14.82
N ALA A 77 -4.68 -14.98 -15.42
CA ALA A 77 -5.66 -14.35 -16.31
C ALA A 77 -6.54 -13.35 -15.56
N GLY A 78 -7.05 -13.72 -14.38
CA GLY A 78 -7.86 -12.84 -13.54
C GLY A 78 -7.10 -11.61 -13.08
N LEU A 79 -5.87 -11.79 -12.58
CA LEU A 79 -4.99 -10.67 -12.22
C LEU A 79 -4.68 -9.79 -13.44
N GLY A 80 -4.34 -10.39 -14.58
CA GLY A 80 -4.08 -9.69 -15.83
C GLY A 80 -5.26 -8.82 -16.27
N LEU A 81 -6.49 -9.33 -16.17
CA LEU A 81 -7.71 -8.57 -16.46
C LEU A 81 -7.90 -7.38 -15.52
N VAL A 82 -7.68 -7.58 -14.21
CA VAL A 82 -7.77 -6.49 -13.21
C VAL A 82 -6.72 -5.41 -13.49
N LEU A 83 -5.48 -5.80 -13.77
CA LEU A 83 -4.40 -4.87 -14.09
C LEU A 83 -4.67 -4.12 -15.41
N ALA A 84 -5.11 -4.82 -16.45
CA ALA A 84 -5.48 -4.22 -17.72
C ALA A 84 -6.63 -3.22 -17.57
N PHE A 85 -7.66 -3.58 -16.78
CA PHE A 85 -8.76 -2.68 -16.47
C PHE A 85 -8.31 -1.45 -15.67
N ALA A 86 -7.41 -1.62 -14.70
CA ALA A 86 -6.85 -0.51 -13.94
C ALA A 86 -6.07 0.46 -14.83
N VAL A 87 -5.26 -0.04 -15.77
CA VAL A 87 -4.55 0.79 -16.76
C VAL A 87 -5.53 1.47 -17.70
N PHE A 88 -6.51 0.75 -18.24
CA PHE A 88 -7.55 1.32 -19.10
C PHE A 88 -8.31 2.45 -18.40
N SER A 89 -8.71 2.22 -17.15
CA SER A 89 -9.38 3.20 -16.29
C SER A 89 -8.51 4.44 -16.03
N PHE A 90 -7.21 4.25 -15.80
CA PHE A 90 -6.25 5.34 -15.65
C PHE A 90 -6.06 6.15 -16.94
N LEU A 91 -5.87 5.49 -18.08
CA LEU A 91 -5.66 6.17 -19.37
C LEU A 91 -6.89 6.95 -19.83
N LYS A 92 -8.09 6.41 -19.59
CA LYS A 92 -9.35 7.11 -19.89
C LYS A 92 -9.64 8.29 -18.95
N LYS A 93 -8.95 8.38 -17.80
CA LYS A 93 -9.10 9.47 -16.82
C LYS A 93 -10.57 9.75 -16.47
N SER A 94 -11.37 8.70 -16.29
CA SER A 94 -12.81 8.78 -16.01
C SER A 94 -13.11 8.44 -14.55
N GLU A 95 -13.99 9.22 -13.90
CA GLU A 95 -14.41 8.97 -12.50
C GLU A 95 -15.11 7.63 -12.29
N PRO A 96 -16.16 7.28 -13.06
CA PRO A 96 -16.84 6.00 -12.86
C PRO A 96 -15.89 4.82 -13.07
N LEU A 97 -15.04 4.87 -14.10
CA LEU A 97 -14.05 3.81 -14.33
C LEU A 97 -13.05 3.72 -13.18
N LYS A 98 -12.66 4.85 -12.58
CA LYS A 98 -11.82 4.86 -11.37
C LYS A 98 -12.53 4.13 -10.24
N MET A 99 -13.77 4.47 -9.94
CA MET A 99 -14.51 3.85 -8.84
C MET A 99 -14.68 2.34 -9.04
N VAL A 100 -15.00 1.90 -10.27
CA VAL A 100 -15.07 0.47 -10.59
C VAL A 100 -13.72 -0.20 -10.36
N SER A 101 -12.61 0.43 -10.76
CA SER A 101 -11.27 -0.16 -10.55
C SER A 101 -10.94 -0.28 -9.06
N LEU A 102 -11.29 0.72 -8.25
CA LEU A 102 -11.01 0.70 -6.80
C LEU A 102 -11.81 -0.41 -6.10
N VAL A 103 -13.10 -0.53 -6.42
CA VAL A 103 -13.95 -1.60 -5.87
C VAL A 103 -13.43 -2.97 -6.30
N LEU A 104 -13.08 -3.12 -7.57
CA LEU A 104 -12.51 -4.37 -8.10
C LEU A 104 -11.21 -4.74 -7.38
N SER A 105 -10.32 -3.78 -7.14
CA SER A 105 -9.08 -3.99 -6.39
C SER A 105 -9.32 -4.44 -4.94
N VAL A 106 -10.26 -3.80 -4.23
CA VAL A 106 -10.60 -4.20 -2.86
C VAL A 106 -11.17 -5.62 -2.81
N VAL A 107 -12.10 -5.94 -3.70
CA VAL A 107 -12.76 -7.25 -3.71
C VAL A 107 -11.80 -8.35 -4.18
N TYR A 108 -11.16 -8.18 -5.33
CA TYR A 108 -10.34 -9.22 -5.95
C TYR A 108 -8.98 -9.37 -5.27
N LEU A 109 -8.19 -8.29 -5.17
CA LEU A 109 -6.84 -8.35 -4.60
C LEU A 109 -6.85 -8.37 -3.08
N GLY A 110 -7.81 -7.70 -2.45
CA GLY A 110 -8.01 -7.77 -1.01
C GLY A 110 -8.62 -9.11 -0.61
N PHE A 111 -9.91 -9.29 -0.81
CA PHE A 111 -10.65 -10.41 -0.21
C PHE A 111 -10.49 -11.76 -0.94
N THR A 112 -10.40 -11.78 -2.27
CA THR A 112 -10.32 -13.05 -3.01
C THR A 112 -8.91 -13.63 -3.04
N LYS A 113 -7.89 -12.80 -3.32
CA LYS A 113 -6.50 -13.25 -3.45
C LYS A 113 -5.61 -12.91 -2.27
N ALA A 114 -5.94 -11.87 -1.50
CA ALA A 114 -5.12 -11.33 -0.43
C ALA A 114 -3.63 -11.19 -0.80
N SER A 115 -3.35 -10.88 -2.08
CA SER A 115 -2.01 -10.76 -2.63
C SER A 115 -1.73 -9.30 -2.89
N LEU A 116 -0.83 -8.74 -2.10
CA LEU A 116 -0.41 -7.34 -2.12
C LEU A 116 1.11 -7.31 -2.14
N VAL A 117 1.69 -6.30 -2.80
CA VAL A 117 3.13 -6.09 -2.73
C VAL A 117 3.49 -5.73 -1.28
N SER A 118 4.28 -6.57 -0.63
CA SER A 118 4.77 -6.44 0.73
C SER A 118 6.27 -6.17 0.73
N VAL A 119 6.82 -5.62 1.82
CA VAL A 119 8.29 -5.53 1.94
C VAL A 119 8.93 -6.92 2.07
N VAL A 120 8.18 -7.92 2.52
CA VAL A 120 8.65 -9.32 2.56
C VAL A 120 9.05 -9.81 1.17
N ASP A 121 8.38 -9.33 0.12
CA ASP A 121 8.69 -9.66 -1.28
C ASP A 121 10.07 -9.15 -1.70
N VAL A 122 10.40 -7.92 -1.30
CA VAL A 122 11.69 -7.28 -1.55
C VAL A 122 12.81 -8.01 -0.80
N PHE A 123 12.54 -8.43 0.44
CA PHE A 123 13.52 -9.19 1.24
C PHE A 123 13.69 -10.64 0.81
N GLY A 124 12.61 -11.27 0.36
CA GLY A 124 12.63 -12.59 -0.27
C GLY A 124 13.49 -12.58 -1.52
N ALA A 125 13.37 -11.54 -2.36
CA ALA A 125 14.24 -11.31 -3.50
C ALA A 125 15.72 -11.16 -3.09
N LEU A 126 16.00 -10.37 -2.05
CA LEU A 126 17.36 -10.13 -1.58
C LEU A 126 18.06 -11.39 -1.03
N ARG A 127 17.31 -12.29 -0.39
CA ARG A 127 17.81 -13.58 0.13
C ARG A 127 17.75 -14.72 -0.89
N TRP A 128 17.34 -14.45 -2.13
CA TRP A 128 17.10 -15.47 -3.16
C TRP A 128 16.09 -16.56 -2.71
N ARG A 129 15.15 -16.20 -1.82
CA ARG A 129 14.08 -17.06 -1.29
C ARG A 129 12.74 -16.78 -1.99
N LEU A 130 12.78 -16.44 -3.28
CA LEU A 130 11.56 -16.23 -4.05
C LEU A 130 10.93 -17.58 -4.42
N PRO A 131 9.59 -17.68 -4.49
CA PRO A 131 8.93 -18.89 -4.99
C PRO A 131 9.42 -19.20 -6.40
N ALA A 132 9.52 -20.49 -6.75
CA ALA A 132 9.88 -20.87 -8.11
C ALA A 132 8.89 -20.22 -9.10
N PHE A 133 9.37 -19.87 -10.30
CA PHE A 133 8.53 -19.19 -11.29
C PHE A 133 7.25 -19.96 -11.62
N GLN A 134 7.31 -21.29 -11.53
CA GLN A 134 6.20 -22.20 -11.77
C GLN A 134 5.10 -22.09 -10.71
N ASP A 135 5.46 -21.83 -9.45
CA ASP A 135 4.51 -21.80 -8.32
C ASP A 135 3.87 -20.42 -8.09
N GLY A 136 4.43 -19.36 -8.68
CA GLY A 136 4.05 -17.98 -8.38
C GLY A 136 3.92 -17.02 -9.57
N PRO A 137 3.42 -17.41 -10.76
CA PRO A 137 3.42 -16.54 -11.93
C PRO A 137 2.60 -15.25 -11.72
N ALA A 138 1.50 -15.30 -10.95
CA ALA A 138 0.70 -14.13 -10.61
C ALA A 138 1.46 -13.13 -9.72
N TYR A 139 2.29 -13.62 -8.80
CA TYR A 139 3.16 -12.79 -7.96
C TYR A 139 4.16 -12.01 -8.82
N TYR A 140 4.86 -12.70 -9.74
CA TYR A 140 5.81 -12.05 -10.65
C TYR A 140 5.12 -11.03 -11.56
N LEU A 141 3.94 -11.35 -12.07
CA LEU A 141 3.14 -10.42 -12.87
C LEU A 141 2.83 -9.13 -12.09
N LEU A 142 2.40 -9.25 -10.84
CA LEU A 142 2.09 -8.10 -9.96
C LEU A 142 3.35 -7.25 -9.70
N ILE A 143 4.49 -7.88 -9.37
CA ILE A 143 5.75 -7.18 -9.07
C ILE A 143 6.29 -6.48 -10.30
N VAL A 144 6.39 -7.16 -11.44
CA VAL A 144 6.85 -6.58 -12.71
C VAL A 144 5.96 -5.42 -13.12
N PHE A 145 4.63 -5.60 -13.04
CA PHE A 145 3.69 -4.52 -13.30
C PHE A 145 3.92 -3.34 -12.36
N THR A 146 4.08 -3.58 -11.06
CA THR A 146 4.25 -2.53 -10.05
C THR A 146 5.53 -1.74 -10.31
N LEU A 147 6.64 -2.40 -10.59
CA LEU A 147 7.91 -1.73 -10.88
C LEU A 147 7.85 -0.97 -12.21
N ALA A 148 7.34 -1.60 -13.28
CA ALA A 148 7.23 -0.99 -14.60
C ALA A 148 6.31 0.24 -14.57
N SER A 149 5.12 0.13 -13.97
CA SER A 149 4.20 1.26 -13.82
C SER A 149 4.78 2.36 -12.92
N THR A 150 5.56 2.00 -11.89
CA THR A 150 6.25 2.95 -11.01
C THR A 150 7.28 3.78 -11.74
N VAL A 151 8.08 3.17 -12.62
CA VAL A 151 9.07 3.90 -13.43
C VAL A 151 8.41 4.71 -14.55
N LEU A 152 7.32 4.23 -15.13
CA LEU A 152 6.66 4.95 -16.23
C LEU A 152 5.85 6.15 -15.72
N TRP A 153 4.89 5.93 -14.81
CA TRP A 153 3.93 6.95 -14.36
C TRP A 153 4.06 7.37 -12.90
N GLY A 154 4.86 6.69 -12.10
CA GLY A 154 4.94 6.88 -10.65
C GLY A 154 4.07 5.85 -9.97
N ARG A 155 3.68 6.09 -8.72
CA ARG A 155 3.06 5.06 -7.86
C ARG A 155 1.61 4.70 -8.22
N LEU A 156 1.34 4.40 -9.49
CA LEU A 156 0.05 4.00 -10.05
C LEU A 156 -0.52 2.78 -9.34
N TYR A 157 0.34 1.83 -8.93
CA TYR A 157 -0.06 0.70 -8.11
C TYR A 157 -0.80 1.15 -6.84
N CYS A 158 -0.24 2.09 -6.08
CA CYS A 158 -0.85 2.62 -4.86
C CYS A 158 -2.18 3.34 -5.14
N GLY A 159 -2.29 4.04 -6.27
CA GLY A 159 -3.48 4.83 -6.62
C GLY A 159 -4.64 4.01 -7.19
N ARG A 160 -4.36 2.94 -7.96
CA ARG A 160 -5.39 2.22 -8.73
C ARG A 160 -5.53 0.73 -8.42
N ILE A 161 -4.54 0.09 -7.79
CA ILE A 161 -4.47 -1.38 -7.71
C ILE A 161 -4.35 -1.89 -6.27
N CYS A 162 -3.57 -1.21 -5.42
CA CYS A 162 -3.40 -1.58 -4.02
C CYS A 162 -4.76 -1.58 -3.31
N ALA A 163 -5.20 -2.75 -2.80
CA ALA A 163 -6.50 -2.88 -2.14
C ALA A 163 -6.64 -1.94 -0.94
N PHE A 164 -5.59 -1.77 -0.14
CA PHE A 164 -5.63 -0.86 1.02
C PHE A 164 -5.70 0.61 0.59
N GLY A 165 -4.93 1.03 -0.42
CA GLY A 165 -5.02 2.39 -0.97
C GLY A 165 -6.34 2.67 -1.68
N ALA A 166 -6.95 1.65 -2.28
CA ALA A 166 -8.29 1.75 -2.86
C ALA A 166 -9.37 1.86 -1.78
N LEU A 167 -9.25 1.09 -0.69
CA LEU A 167 -10.13 1.16 0.46
C LEU A 167 -10.14 2.57 1.06
N THR A 168 -8.98 3.19 1.28
CA THR A 168 -8.93 4.53 1.89
C THR A 168 -9.47 5.63 0.96
N GLN A 169 -9.30 5.51 -0.36
CA GLN A 169 -9.93 6.41 -1.34
C GLN A 169 -11.46 6.24 -1.35
N LEU A 170 -11.96 5.00 -1.30
CA LEU A 170 -13.41 4.75 -1.20
C LEU A 170 -13.97 5.29 0.12
N MET A 171 -13.23 5.17 1.23
CA MET A 171 -13.61 5.77 2.50
C MET A 171 -13.71 7.31 2.40
N ASP A 172 -12.83 7.99 1.68
CA ASP A 172 -12.92 9.45 1.51
C ASP A 172 -14.17 9.89 0.76
N ARG A 173 -14.66 9.06 -0.17
CA ARG A 173 -15.90 9.33 -0.90
C ARG A 173 -17.16 9.23 -0.03
N VAL A 174 -17.14 8.32 0.96
CA VAL A 174 -18.28 8.02 1.84
C VAL A 174 -18.29 8.90 3.08
N LEU A 175 -17.12 9.23 3.62
CA LEU A 175 -16.99 10.02 4.85
C LEU A 175 -17.28 11.51 4.59
N PRO A 176 -18.06 12.17 5.46
CA PRO A 176 -18.40 13.56 5.26
C PRO A 176 -17.19 14.46 5.51
N ALA A 177 -16.99 15.45 4.63
CA ALA A 177 -15.86 16.38 4.69
C ALA A 177 -15.72 17.11 6.04
N ARG A 178 -16.82 17.30 6.79
CA ARG A 178 -16.83 17.94 8.11
C ARG A 178 -16.06 17.19 9.21
N LEU A 179 -15.86 15.88 9.04
CA LEU A 179 -15.07 15.08 9.99
C LEU A 179 -13.57 15.14 9.69
N ARG A 180 -13.19 15.67 8.52
CA ARG A 180 -11.81 15.72 8.07
C ARG A 180 -11.06 16.87 8.75
N ILE A 181 -9.86 16.56 9.22
CA ILE A 181 -8.90 17.49 9.81
C ILE A 181 -7.68 17.50 8.90
N GLU A 182 -7.37 18.66 8.32
CA GLU A 182 -6.17 18.86 7.52
C GLU A 182 -5.02 19.29 8.46
N PRO A 183 -3.97 18.46 8.63
CA PRO A 183 -2.83 18.84 9.44
C PRO A 183 -2.11 20.03 8.81
N PRO A 184 -1.49 20.91 9.62
CA PRO A 184 -0.73 22.04 9.08
C PRO A 184 0.46 21.52 8.26
N ALA A 185 0.78 22.21 7.16
CA ALA A 185 1.76 21.75 6.17
C ALA A 185 3.15 21.42 6.75
N TRP A 186 3.59 22.12 7.80
CA TRP A 186 4.87 21.82 8.46
C TRP A 186 4.88 20.47 9.18
N LEU A 187 3.75 20.09 9.79
CA LEU A 187 3.62 18.84 10.53
C LEU A 187 3.51 17.69 9.56
N ASP A 188 2.68 17.86 8.53
CA ASP A 188 2.52 16.87 7.48
C ASP A 188 3.85 16.51 6.81
N ARG A 189 4.63 17.52 6.39
CA ARG A 189 5.96 17.31 5.79
C ARG A 189 6.92 16.55 6.71
N ARG A 190 6.82 16.71 8.03
CA ARG A 190 7.64 15.96 8.99
C ARG A 190 7.13 14.53 9.18
N LEU A 191 5.83 14.35 9.30
CA LEU A 191 5.20 13.03 9.50
C LEU A 191 5.39 12.12 8.29
N VAL A 192 5.45 12.67 7.09
CA VAL A 192 5.79 11.91 5.87
C VAL A 192 7.15 11.21 5.99
N TYR A 193 8.11 11.74 6.76
CA TYR A 193 9.39 11.05 6.97
C TYR A 193 9.27 9.76 7.80
N LEU A 194 8.20 9.61 8.58
CA LEU A 194 8.02 8.46 9.46
C LEU A 194 7.98 7.14 8.68
N LYS A 195 7.38 7.08 7.49
CA LYS A 195 7.35 5.85 6.67
C LYS A 195 8.75 5.43 6.22
N TYR A 196 9.67 6.37 6.03
CA TYR A 196 11.06 6.08 5.69
C TYR A 196 11.85 5.61 6.91
N VAL A 197 11.55 6.14 8.10
CA VAL A 197 12.09 5.62 9.36
C VAL A 197 11.60 4.18 9.58
N VAL A 198 10.30 3.92 9.39
CA VAL A 198 9.73 2.57 9.48
C VAL A 198 10.41 1.63 8.49
N LEU A 199 10.56 2.04 7.22
CA LEU A 199 11.29 1.26 6.22
C LEU A 199 12.74 0.99 6.65
N GLY A 200 13.46 2.01 7.11
CA GLY A 200 14.87 1.89 7.52
C GLY A 200 15.06 0.97 8.73
N VAL A 201 14.24 1.14 9.77
CA VAL A 201 14.23 0.25 10.95
C VAL A 201 13.91 -1.17 10.54
N ALA A 202 12.95 -1.35 9.64
CA ALA A 202 12.58 -2.68 9.18
C ALA A 202 13.74 -3.33 8.41
N VAL A 203 14.34 -2.63 7.44
CA VAL A 203 15.53 -3.12 6.72
C VAL A 203 16.65 -3.51 7.69
N LEU A 204 16.94 -2.67 8.70
CA LEU A 204 17.97 -2.97 9.70
C LEU A 204 17.65 -4.22 10.53
N TYR A 205 16.40 -4.34 11.00
CA TYR A 205 15.94 -5.51 11.76
C TYR A 205 16.07 -6.80 10.92
N PHE A 206 15.69 -6.74 9.66
CA PHE A 206 15.82 -7.87 8.74
C PHE A 206 17.29 -8.26 8.52
N LEU A 207 18.18 -7.28 8.33
CA LEU A 207 19.62 -7.53 8.17
C LEU A 207 20.26 -8.11 9.44
N SER A 208 19.79 -7.75 10.63
CA SER A 208 20.36 -8.22 11.90
C SER A 208 19.80 -9.58 12.36
N SER A 209 18.49 -9.79 12.27
CA SER A 209 17.81 -10.98 12.79
C SER A 209 17.53 -12.04 11.73
N GLY A 210 17.40 -11.63 10.47
CA GLY A 210 16.93 -12.48 9.39
C GLY A 210 15.45 -12.85 9.45
N ASP A 211 14.71 -12.32 10.44
CA ASP A 211 13.30 -12.61 10.68
C ASP A 211 12.39 -11.57 9.98
N THR A 212 11.23 -12.02 9.51
CA THR A 212 10.21 -11.22 8.83
C THR A 212 8.90 -11.09 9.63
N LEU A 213 8.81 -11.67 10.83
CA LEU A 213 7.58 -11.64 11.63
C LEU A 213 7.15 -10.21 12.02
N VAL A 214 8.11 -9.29 12.22
CA VAL A 214 7.82 -7.89 12.58
C VAL A 214 6.99 -7.18 11.49
N TYR A 215 7.13 -7.55 10.22
CA TYR A 215 6.36 -6.93 9.13
C TYR A 215 4.86 -7.16 9.25
N ARG A 216 4.44 -8.28 9.84
CA ARG A 216 3.02 -8.58 10.05
C ARG A 216 2.32 -7.57 10.96
N TYR A 217 3.06 -6.93 11.87
CA TYR A 217 2.53 -5.87 12.75
C TYR A 217 2.53 -4.49 12.11
N ILE A 218 3.45 -4.25 11.18
CA ILE A 218 3.58 -2.97 10.47
C ILE A 218 2.55 -2.88 9.34
N GLU A 219 2.35 -3.99 8.62
CA GLU A 219 1.50 -4.04 7.44
C GLU A 219 0.09 -4.55 7.78
N PRO A 220 -0.97 -3.72 7.68
CA PRO A 220 -2.33 -4.11 8.01
C PRO A 220 -2.98 -5.01 6.94
N PHE A 221 -2.21 -5.62 6.03
CA PHE A 221 -2.73 -6.40 4.90
C PHE A 221 -3.43 -7.69 5.32
N TRP A 222 -3.02 -8.26 6.46
CA TRP A 222 -3.67 -9.43 7.05
C TRP A 222 -5.16 -9.20 7.38
N MET A 223 -5.64 -7.95 7.41
CA MET A 223 -7.05 -7.63 7.61
C MET A 223 -7.96 -8.29 6.56
N PHE A 224 -7.47 -8.48 5.33
CA PHE A 224 -8.23 -9.07 4.24
C PHE A 224 -8.36 -10.59 4.38
N THR A 225 -7.34 -11.26 4.93
CA THR A 225 -7.37 -12.69 5.26
C THR A 225 -8.02 -12.97 6.62
N ARG A 226 -8.32 -11.92 7.40
CA ARG A 226 -8.83 -11.99 8.78
C ARG A 226 -7.95 -12.81 9.73
N SER A 227 -6.66 -12.92 9.42
CA SER A 227 -5.72 -13.78 10.14
C SER A 227 -5.00 -13.09 11.31
N GLY A 228 -5.53 -11.99 11.85
CA GLY A 228 -4.85 -11.21 12.89
C GLY A 228 -5.23 -11.57 14.32
N ASP A 229 -4.28 -11.36 15.22
CA ASP A 229 -4.48 -11.47 16.67
C ASP A 229 -5.15 -10.20 17.24
N ALA A 230 -5.58 -10.25 18.51
CA ALA A 230 -6.27 -9.15 19.17
C ALA A 230 -5.49 -7.81 19.13
N VAL A 231 -4.16 -7.87 19.31
CA VAL A 231 -3.29 -6.68 19.23
C VAL A 231 -3.30 -6.09 17.83
N MET A 232 -3.23 -6.93 16.79
CA MET A 232 -3.24 -6.48 15.40
C MET A 232 -4.58 -5.82 15.06
N TRP A 233 -5.71 -6.39 15.48
CA TRP A 233 -7.03 -5.79 15.33
C TRP A 233 -7.19 -4.47 16.08
N ALA A 234 -6.62 -4.33 17.27
CA ALA A 234 -6.61 -3.08 18.01
C ALA A 234 -5.82 -1.98 17.26
N LEU A 235 -4.64 -2.31 16.73
CA LEU A 235 -3.81 -1.40 15.93
C LEU A 235 -4.53 -1.00 14.64
N LEU A 236 -5.10 -1.96 13.92
CA LEU A 236 -5.86 -1.70 12.69
C LEU A 236 -7.04 -0.77 12.96
N THR A 237 -7.85 -1.07 13.98
CA THR A 237 -9.01 -0.25 14.36
C THR A 237 -8.59 1.17 14.69
N THR A 238 -7.51 1.33 15.46
CA THR A 238 -6.95 2.65 15.80
C THR A 238 -6.53 3.41 14.55
N LEU A 239 -5.88 2.72 13.61
CA LEU A 239 -5.42 3.31 12.36
C LEU A 239 -6.56 3.70 11.43
N LEU A 240 -7.59 2.85 11.30
CA LEU A 240 -8.77 3.13 10.49
C LEU A 240 -9.57 4.29 11.10
N LEU A 241 -9.69 4.36 12.43
CA LEU A 241 -10.30 5.48 13.12
C LEU A 241 -9.50 6.77 12.91
N ALA A 242 -8.17 6.72 13.00
CA ALA A 242 -7.33 7.87 12.64
C ALA A 242 -7.53 8.29 11.19
N THR A 243 -7.74 7.32 10.29
CA THR A 243 -8.04 7.55 8.86
C THR A 243 -9.40 8.21 8.63
N VAL A 244 -10.33 8.20 9.60
CA VAL A 244 -11.59 8.95 9.54
C VAL A 244 -11.35 10.45 9.73
N PHE A 245 -10.42 10.83 10.60
CA PHE A 245 -10.12 12.24 10.85
C PHE A 245 -9.08 12.79 9.87
N VAL A 246 -7.98 12.06 9.66
CA VAL A 246 -6.90 12.47 8.76
C VAL A 246 -6.90 11.54 7.55
N ARG A 247 -6.83 12.09 6.35
CA ARG A 247 -6.87 11.28 5.13
C ARG A 247 -5.64 10.39 5.01
N ASN A 248 -5.88 9.12 4.68
CA ASN A 248 -4.84 8.17 4.26
C ASN A 248 -3.68 7.97 5.27
N VAL A 249 -3.93 8.01 6.58
CA VAL A 249 -2.89 7.99 7.64
C VAL A 249 -1.83 6.91 7.43
N TYR A 250 -2.23 5.66 7.23
CA TYR A 250 -1.28 4.56 7.01
C TYR A 250 -0.44 4.77 5.76
N CYS A 251 -1.08 4.96 4.61
CA CYS A 251 -0.41 5.10 3.32
C CYS A 251 0.50 6.34 3.24
N ARG A 252 0.18 7.39 3.99
CA ARG A 252 0.91 8.66 4.02
C ARG A 252 2.09 8.64 4.99
N TYR A 253 1.96 8.00 6.16
CA TYR A 253 2.95 8.11 7.24
C TYR A 253 3.60 6.81 7.69
N LEU A 254 3.05 5.63 7.39
CA LEU A 254 3.52 4.37 7.95
C LEU A 254 3.83 3.29 6.90
N CYS A 255 3.24 3.38 5.70
CA CYS A 255 3.38 2.37 4.67
C CYS A 255 4.81 2.29 4.11
N SER A 256 5.52 1.26 4.51
CA SER A 256 6.90 0.95 4.12
C SER A 256 7.03 0.64 2.61
N VAL A 257 6.08 -0.10 2.03
CA VAL A 257 6.01 -0.35 0.58
C VAL A 257 5.83 0.96 -0.19
N GLY A 258 4.95 1.83 0.29
CA GLY A 258 4.74 3.16 -0.26
C GLY A 258 5.95 4.08 -0.15
N ALA A 259 6.79 3.88 0.88
CA ALA A 259 8.07 4.56 1.04
C ALA A 259 9.07 4.09 -0.03
N GLY A 260 9.22 2.77 -0.22
CA GLY A 260 10.09 2.18 -1.23
C GLY A 260 9.71 2.61 -2.66
N LEU A 261 8.44 2.46 -3.03
CA LEU A 261 7.92 2.93 -4.31
C LEU A 261 7.99 4.46 -4.44
N GLY A 262 7.91 5.20 -3.33
CA GLY A 262 8.13 6.65 -3.27
C GLY A 262 9.53 7.04 -3.70
N LEU A 263 10.56 6.33 -3.25
CA LEU A 263 11.93 6.56 -3.71
C LEU A 263 12.06 6.31 -5.21
N LEU A 264 11.52 5.18 -5.69
CA LEU A 264 11.55 4.81 -7.10
C LEU A 264 10.78 5.79 -7.99
N SER A 265 9.67 6.35 -7.50
CA SER A 265 8.84 7.29 -8.24
C SER A 265 9.50 8.65 -8.55
N ASN A 266 10.68 8.95 -8.00
CA ASN A 266 11.43 10.13 -8.44
C ASN A 266 12.04 9.95 -9.84
N LEU A 267 12.23 8.69 -10.27
CA LEU A 267 12.77 8.32 -11.58
C LEU A 267 11.69 8.28 -12.68
N THR A 268 10.48 8.77 -12.41
CA THR A 268 9.37 8.66 -13.35
C THR A 268 9.61 9.37 -14.65
N VAL A 269 9.31 8.69 -15.75
CA VAL A 269 9.42 9.23 -17.11
C VAL A 269 8.29 10.22 -17.40
N PHE A 270 7.04 9.83 -17.16
CA PHE A 270 5.88 10.66 -17.45
C PHE A 270 5.48 11.50 -16.23
N ARG A 271 5.97 12.74 -16.17
CA ARG A 271 5.59 13.70 -15.13
C ARG A 271 4.21 14.33 -15.39
N ILE A 272 3.57 14.78 -14.31
CA ILE A 272 2.30 15.53 -14.36
C ILE A 272 2.59 16.94 -14.90
N LYS A 273 1.84 17.36 -15.92
CA LYS A 273 1.94 18.72 -16.48
C LYS A 273 1.23 19.74 -15.58
N ARG A 274 1.77 20.96 -15.51
CA ARG A 274 1.20 22.10 -14.78
C ARG A 274 1.33 23.35 -15.63
N TRP A 275 0.33 24.23 -15.57
CA TRP A 275 0.39 25.55 -16.20
C TRP A 275 1.19 26.54 -15.35
N GLY A 276 1.58 27.68 -15.93
CA GLY A 276 2.28 28.74 -15.18
C GLY A 276 1.40 29.38 -14.10
N GLU A 277 0.09 29.49 -14.35
CA GLU A 277 -0.89 30.09 -13.43
C GLU A 277 -1.20 29.19 -12.22
N CYS A 278 -0.69 27.95 -12.21
CA CYS A 278 -0.86 27.00 -11.12
C CYS A 278 -0.15 27.41 -9.82
N ASP A 279 0.75 28.39 -9.87
CA ASP A 279 1.39 28.95 -8.66
C ASP A 279 0.37 29.71 -7.79
N THR A 280 -0.51 30.47 -8.43
CA THR A 280 -1.61 31.19 -7.77
C THR A 280 -2.84 30.30 -7.58
N CYS A 281 -3.11 29.41 -8.54
CA CYS A 281 -4.26 28.51 -8.51
C CYS A 281 -4.01 27.27 -7.62
N LYS A 282 -4.47 27.33 -6.37
CA LYS A 282 -4.39 26.23 -5.38
C LYS A 282 -5.49 25.17 -5.52
N LEU A 283 -6.17 25.09 -6.67
CA LEU A 283 -7.30 24.20 -6.85
C LEU A 283 -6.89 22.72 -6.78
N CYS A 284 -5.86 22.30 -7.54
CA CYS A 284 -5.34 20.93 -7.49
C CYS A 284 -4.70 20.59 -6.12
N GLU A 285 -4.08 21.57 -5.46
CA GLU A 285 -3.53 21.42 -4.10
C GLU A 285 -4.63 21.03 -3.11
N LYS A 286 -5.75 21.76 -3.11
CA LYS A 286 -6.91 21.48 -2.24
C LYS A 286 -7.61 20.17 -2.56
N THR A 287 -7.68 19.78 -3.84
CA THR A 287 -8.30 18.52 -4.26
C THR A 287 -7.42 17.30 -3.97
N CYS A 288 -6.12 17.47 -3.73
CA CYS A 288 -5.21 16.35 -3.51
C CYS A 288 -5.43 15.70 -2.13
N GLU A 289 -6.16 14.58 -2.10
CA GLU A 289 -6.42 13.80 -0.87
C GLU A 289 -5.16 13.23 -0.20
N TRP A 290 -4.05 13.20 -0.94
CA TRP A 290 -2.75 12.67 -0.51
C TRP A 290 -1.80 13.76 -0.01
N GLY A 291 -2.12 15.04 -0.24
CA GLY A 291 -1.26 16.17 0.12
C GLY A 291 0.09 16.18 -0.59
N ALA A 292 0.17 15.63 -1.81
CA ALA A 292 1.41 15.54 -2.58
C ALA A 292 1.74 16.80 -3.39
N ILE A 293 0.89 17.83 -3.33
CA ILE A 293 1.01 19.04 -4.15
C ILE A 293 1.27 20.23 -3.20
N ASP A 294 2.31 21.00 -3.49
CA ASP A 294 2.68 22.24 -2.80
C ASP A 294 2.78 23.36 -3.85
N GLY A 295 1.68 24.09 -4.04
CA GLY A 295 1.53 25.10 -5.10
C GLY A 295 1.81 24.55 -6.52
N PRO A 296 2.88 24.99 -7.19
CA PRO A 296 3.24 24.50 -8.52
C PRO A 296 4.00 23.16 -8.48
N LYS A 297 4.60 22.80 -7.34
CA LYS A 297 5.44 21.60 -7.22
C LYS A 297 4.62 20.39 -6.78
N ILE A 298 4.93 19.25 -7.38
CA ILE A 298 4.35 17.97 -7.00
C ILE A 298 5.47 17.09 -6.45
N LEU A 299 5.32 16.65 -5.21
CA LEU A 299 6.23 15.71 -4.56
C LEU A 299 5.93 14.30 -5.08
N MET A 300 6.72 13.84 -6.04
CA MET A 300 6.49 12.53 -6.69
C MET A 300 6.53 11.38 -5.69
N SER A 301 7.39 11.46 -4.67
CA SER A 301 7.48 10.47 -3.59
C SER A 301 6.19 10.28 -2.79
N GLU A 302 5.33 11.30 -2.76
CA GLU A 302 4.04 11.32 -2.06
C GLU A 302 2.85 11.17 -3.01
N CYS A 303 3.04 11.42 -4.30
CA CYS A 303 1.97 11.27 -5.29
C CYS A 303 1.68 9.78 -5.51
N VAL A 304 0.44 9.33 -5.29
CA VAL A 304 -0.01 7.97 -5.64
C VAL A 304 -0.51 7.85 -7.08
N ARG A 305 -0.40 8.92 -7.89
CA ARG A 305 -0.92 8.98 -9.26
C ARG A 305 -2.42 8.59 -9.37
N CYS A 306 -3.25 9.11 -8.45
CA CYS A 306 -4.71 8.90 -8.42
C CYS A 306 -5.50 9.74 -9.45
N ASP A 307 -4.82 10.43 -10.37
CA ASP A 307 -5.33 11.23 -11.51
C ASP A 307 -6.41 12.29 -11.24
N ASP A 308 -6.80 12.53 -9.98
CA ASP A 308 -7.79 13.57 -9.62
C ASP A 308 -7.36 14.96 -10.08
N CYS A 309 -6.09 15.31 -9.85
CA CYS A 309 -5.52 16.58 -10.28
C CYS A 309 -5.40 16.69 -11.80
N GLU A 310 -5.19 15.59 -12.52
CA GLU A 310 -5.08 15.58 -13.97
C GLU A 310 -6.43 15.70 -14.66
N ARG A 311 -7.47 15.07 -14.08
CA ARG A 311 -8.86 15.24 -14.52
C ARG A 311 -9.29 16.69 -14.35
N LEU A 312 -8.97 17.29 -13.21
CA LEU A 312 -9.25 18.70 -12.95
C LEU A 312 -8.45 19.66 -13.86
N TYR A 313 -7.20 19.31 -14.18
CA TYR A 313 -6.36 20.07 -15.11
C TYR A 313 -6.93 20.05 -16.55
N ALA A 314 -7.52 18.93 -16.97
CA ALA A 314 -8.12 18.77 -18.29
C ALA A 314 -9.59 19.24 -18.37
N ASP A 315 -10.23 19.52 -17.23
CA ASP A 315 -11.62 19.97 -17.16
C ASP A 315 -11.70 21.47 -17.52
N GLU A 316 -12.23 21.75 -18.72
CA GLU A 316 -12.30 23.12 -19.26
C GLU A 316 -13.32 24.02 -18.54
N ASP A 317 -14.20 23.44 -17.72
CA ASP A 317 -15.25 24.17 -17.01
C ASP A 317 -14.87 24.44 -15.55
N LYS A 318 -13.95 23.64 -14.99
CA LYS A 318 -13.46 23.81 -13.62
C LYS A 318 -12.09 24.47 -13.52
N CYS A 319 -11.19 24.24 -14.48
CA CYS A 319 -9.84 24.79 -14.42
C CYS A 319 -9.85 26.29 -14.74
N PRO A 320 -9.34 27.17 -13.84
CA PRO A 320 -9.33 28.61 -14.10
C PRO A 320 -8.57 29.02 -15.36
N HIS A 321 -7.54 28.28 -15.76
CA HIS A 321 -6.77 28.54 -16.98
C HIS A 321 -7.69 28.48 -18.22
N TRP A 322 -8.41 27.38 -18.41
CA TRP A 322 -9.35 27.22 -19.52
C TRP A 322 -10.49 28.23 -19.49
N LEU A 323 -10.99 28.58 -18.31
CA LEU A 323 -12.02 29.61 -18.16
C LEU A 323 -11.52 31.00 -18.59
N ILE A 324 -10.26 31.33 -18.29
CA ILE A 324 -9.64 32.59 -18.71
C ILE A 324 -9.46 32.60 -20.23
N GLU A 325 -8.95 31.52 -20.83
CA GLU A 325 -8.80 31.41 -22.28
C GLU A 325 -10.15 31.51 -23.01
N LYS A 326 -11.19 30.82 -22.54
CA LYS A 326 -12.55 30.92 -23.09
C LYS A 326 -13.10 32.35 -23.02
N ARG A 327 -12.86 33.06 -21.90
CA ARG A 327 -13.27 34.47 -21.75
C ARG A 327 -12.50 35.39 -22.69
N ALA A 328 -11.19 35.21 -22.81
CA ALA A 328 -10.35 36.01 -23.71
C ALA A 328 -10.76 35.80 -25.18
N ALA A 329 -11.00 34.55 -25.59
CA ALA A 329 -11.50 34.22 -26.93
C ALA A 329 -12.89 34.84 -27.18
N GLY A 330 -13.79 34.79 -26.21
CA GLY A 330 -15.11 35.42 -26.32
C GLY A 330 -15.07 36.95 -26.42
N GLN A 331 -14.10 37.59 -25.75
CA GLN A 331 -13.89 39.04 -25.86
C GLN A 331 -13.30 39.43 -27.22
N ALA A 332 -12.37 38.63 -27.76
CA ALA A 332 -11.78 38.86 -29.07
C ALA A 332 -12.76 38.62 -30.24
N ALA A 333 -13.79 37.80 -30.02
CA ALA A 333 -14.84 37.51 -31.00
C ALA A 333 -15.99 38.53 -31.02
N LYS A 334 -15.99 39.52 -30.12
CA LYS A 334 -17.01 40.57 -30.09
C LYS A 334 -16.66 41.64 -31.14
N PRO A 335 -17.54 41.91 -32.13
CA PRO A 335 -17.26 42.77 -33.27
C PRO A 335 -17.08 44.25 -32.90
#